data_AF-A0A7S2WA13-F1
#
_entry.id   AF-A0A7S2WA13-F1
#
_cell.length_a   1.000
_cell.length_b   1.000
_cell.length_c   1.000
_cell.angle_alpha   90.00
_cell.angle_beta   90.00
_cell.angle_gamma   90.00
#
_symmetry.space_group_name_H-M   'P 1'
#
loop_
_entity.id
_entity.type
_entity.pdbx_description
1 polymer ?
#
loop_
_entity_poly.entity_id
_entity_poly.type
_entity_poly.pdbx_seq_one_letter_code
_entity_poly.pdbx_strand_id
1 'polypeptide(L)'
;LQYDTPDDYVLATGKTTTVREFVEKSFAHVGTTIKWVGETGTVDEVGVDAADESRVLVRIDPRYFRPTEVDLLLGDPSKAKKVLGWEATTDLDGLVKDMMDSDLAMVRGEKKDFDCSRS
;
A
#
# COMPACT_ATOMS: atom_id res chain seq x y z
N LEU A 1 -20.89 1.53 19.14
CA LEU A 1 -21.58 2.62 18.41
C LEU A 1 -22.55 1.97 17.44
N GLN A 2 -23.84 1.98 17.73
CA GLN A 2 -24.88 1.50 16.81
C GLN A 2 -25.81 2.69 16.51
N TYR A 3 -26.00 2.98 15.22
CA TYR A 3 -26.91 4.02 14.74
C TYR A 3 -28.31 3.42 14.56
N ASP A 4 -29.36 4.20 14.87
CA ASP A 4 -30.76 3.75 14.91
C ASP A 4 -31.39 3.43 13.54
N THR A 5 -30.74 3.79 12.43
CA THR A 5 -31.24 3.52 11.08
C THR A 5 -30.17 2.78 10.26
N PRO A 6 -30.47 1.58 9.72
CA PRO A 6 -29.55 0.89 8.82
C PRO A 6 -29.41 1.70 7.53
N ASP A 7 -28.18 2.05 7.19
CA ASP A 7 -27.86 2.84 6.00
C ASP A 7 -26.45 2.48 5.51
N ASP A 8 -26.24 2.57 4.19
CA ASP A 8 -24.98 2.21 3.56
C ASP A 8 -24.05 3.41 3.50
N TYR A 9 -22.82 3.24 3.98
CA TYR A 9 -21.77 4.26 3.99
C TYR A 9 -20.51 3.77 3.31
N VAL A 10 -19.96 4.58 2.40
CA VAL A 10 -18.64 4.36 1.83
C VAL A 10 -17.60 4.97 2.76
N LEU A 11 -16.66 4.15 3.24
CA LEU A 11 -15.53 4.59 4.04
C LEU A 11 -14.28 4.55 3.16
N ALA A 12 -13.76 5.72 2.81
CA ALA A 12 -12.56 5.86 2.01
C ALA A 12 -11.80 7.13 2.43
N THR A 13 -10.50 7.15 2.18
CA THR A 13 -9.66 8.34 2.39
C THR A 13 -9.90 9.42 1.32
N GLY A 14 -10.54 9.07 0.21
CA GLY A 14 -10.73 9.95 -0.95
C GLY A 14 -9.43 10.26 -1.73
N LYS A 15 -8.31 9.64 -1.35
CA LYS A 15 -7.03 9.75 -2.05
C LYS A 15 -6.75 8.46 -2.83
N THR A 16 -6.36 8.61 -4.09
CA THR A 16 -5.90 7.51 -4.93
C THR A 16 -4.38 7.56 -5.00
N THR A 17 -3.75 6.40 -4.89
CA THR A 17 -2.30 6.25 -4.96
C THR A 17 -2.00 5.05 -5.84
N THR A 18 -1.01 5.19 -6.69
CA THR A 18 -0.56 4.08 -7.54
C THR A 18 0.25 3.07 -6.74
N VAL A 19 0.28 1.82 -7.22
CA VAL A 19 1.17 0.78 -6.65
C VAL A 19 2.63 1.23 -6.73
N ARG A 20 3.02 1.94 -7.80
CA ARG A 20 4.36 2.51 -7.97
C ARG A 20 4.75 3.43 -6.82
N GLU A 21 3.92 4.43 -6.52
CA GLU A 21 4.19 5.38 -5.44
C GLU A 21 4.26 4.70 -4.07
N PHE A 22 3.43 3.67 -3.85
CA PHE A 22 3.49 2.87 -2.63
C PHE A 22 4.83 2.14 -2.49
N VAL A 23 5.30 1.52 -3.57
CA VAL A 23 6.59 0.83 -3.62
C VAL A 23 7.73 1.83 -3.38
N GLU A 24 7.73 2.99 -4.04
CA GLU A 24 8.73 4.03 -3.85
C GLU A 24 8.82 4.52 -2.39
N LYS A 25 7.66 4.78 -1.75
CA LYS A 25 7.60 5.18 -0.33
C LYS A 25 8.13 4.09 0.59
N SER A 26 7.82 2.83 0.30
CA SER A 26 8.29 1.67 1.08
C SER A 26 9.81 1.54 1.03
N PHE A 27 10.43 1.64 -0.15
CA PHE A 27 11.88 1.58 -0.29
C PHE A 27 12.59 2.80 0.30
N ALA A 28 11.98 3.99 0.20
CA ALA A 28 12.51 5.20 0.83
C ALA A 28 12.63 5.05 2.36
N HIS A 29 11.72 4.30 2.99
CA HIS A 29 11.75 4.02 4.43
C HIS A 29 12.98 3.23 4.88
N VAL A 30 13.54 2.39 4.00
CA VAL A 30 14.78 1.64 4.22
C VAL A 30 16.01 2.34 3.62
N GLY A 31 15.89 3.62 3.25
CA GLY A 31 16.98 4.43 2.69
C GLY A 31 17.40 4.01 1.28
N THR A 32 16.52 3.34 0.53
CA THR A 32 16.75 2.94 -0.85
C THR A 32 15.85 3.75 -1.78
N THR A 33 16.41 4.33 -2.83
CA THR A 33 15.62 5.05 -3.85
C THR A 33 15.50 4.18 -5.09
N ILE A 34 14.28 3.98 -5.58
CA ILE A 34 14.06 3.24 -6.83
C ILE A 34 14.19 4.19 -8.01
N LYS A 35 14.89 3.73 -9.04
CA LYS A 35 14.87 4.29 -10.38
C LYS A 35 14.19 3.29 -11.32
N TRP A 36 13.15 3.73 -12.02
CA TRP A 36 12.47 2.89 -13.01
C TRP A 36 13.17 2.98 -14.35
N VAL A 37 13.44 1.83 -14.97
CA VAL A 37 14.09 1.70 -16.26
C VAL A 37 13.24 0.77 -17.13
N GLY A 38 12.97 1.18 -18.37
CA GLY A 38 12.12 0.44 -19.30
C GLY A 38 10.91 1.27 -19.76
N GLU A 39 9.98 0.62 -20.45
CA GLU A 39 8.74 1.24 -20.90
C GLU A 39 7.67 1.16 -19.81
N THR A 40 7.19 2.31 -19.34
CA THR A 40 6.21 2.40 -18.26
C THR A 40 4.97 1.56 -18.55
N GLY A 41 4.64 0.64 -17.64
CA GLY A 41 3.43 -0.19 -17.75
C GLY A 41 3.60 -1.45 -18.60
N THR A 42 4.82 -1.79 -19.01
CA THR A 42 5.12 -3.08 -19.64
C THR A 42 5.82 -4.03 -18.67
N VAL A 43 5.89 -5.31 -19.03
CA VAL A 43 6.64 -6.32 -18.26
C VAL A 43 8.16 -6.12 -18.31
N ASP A 44 8.64 -5.29 -19.25
CA ASP A 44 10.05 -4.97 -19.41
C ASP A 44 10.51 -3.85 -18.46
N GLU A 45 9.55 -3.21 -17.76
CA GLU A 45 9.87 -2.23 -16.73
C GLU A 45 10.44 -2.89 -15.47
N VAL A 46 11.58 -2.36 -15.04
CA VAL A 46 12.30 -2.80 -13.85
C VAL A 46 12.60 -1.62 -12.92
N GLY A 47 12.44 -1.85 -11.62
CA GLY A 47 12.89 -0.91 -10.59
C GLY A 47 14.30 -1.28 -10.14
N VAL A 48 15.28 -0.44 -10.42
CA VAL A 48 16.68 -0.60 -9.98
C VAL A 48 16.99 0.32 -8.81
N ASP A 49 18.03 -0.02 -8.05
CA ASP A 49 18.56 0.88 -7.03
C ASP A 49 19.19 2.10 -7.69
N ALA A 50 18.78 3.30 -7.28
CA ALA A 50 19.34 4.55 -7.81
C ALA A 50 20.83 4.72 -7.47
N ALA A 51 21.31 4.07 -6.41
CA ALA A 51 22.72 4.07 -6.04
C ALA A 51 23.55 3.02 -6.83
N ASP A 52 22.91 1.94 -7.28
CA ASP A 52 23.55 0.85 -8.02
C ASP A 52 22.59 0.24 -9.05
N GLU A 53 22.72 0.67 -10.30
CA GLU A 53 21.85 0.21 -11.39
C GLU A 53 22.00 -1.30 -11.69
N SER A 54 23.07 -1.95 -11.22
CA SER A 54 23.23 -3.40 -11.36
C SER A 54 22.31 -4.19 -10.42
N ARG A 55 21.80 -3.54 -9.37
CA ARG A 55 20.92 -4.11 -8.37
C ARG A 55 19.45 -3.87 -8.74
N VAL A 56 18.83 -4.89 -9.31
CA VAL A 56 17.39 -4.89 -9.59
C VAL A 56 16.62 -5.18 -8.30
N LEU A 57 15.74 -4.26 -7.90
CA LEU A 57 14.92 -4.34 -6.69
C LEU A 57 13.50 -4.84 -6.99
N VAL A 58 12.93 -4.44 -8.11
CA VAL A 58 11.54 -4.74 -8.50
C VAL A 58 11.49 -5.17 -9.96
N ARG A 59 10.70 -6.21 -10.24
CA ARG A 59 10.37 -6.66 -11.60
C ARG A 59 8.87 -6.87 -11.72
N ILE A 60 8.34 -6.59 -12.90
CA ILE A 60 6.94 -6.82 -13.23
C ILE A 60 6.80 -8.21 -13.84
N ASP A 61 5.88 -9.02 -13.32
CA ASP A 61 5.62 -10.36 -13.82
C ASP A 61 4.17 -10.47 -14.34
N PRO A 62 3.98 -10.86 -15.62
CA PRO A 62 2.67 -10.93 -16.27
C PRO A 62 1.68 -11.85 -15.53
N ARG A 63 2.16 -12.81 -14.73
CA ARG A 63 1.32 -13.74 -13.97
C ARG A 63 0.48 -13.06 -12.89
N TYR A 64 0.87 -11.87 -12.43
CA TYR A 64 0.13 -11.13 -11.41
C TYR A 64 -0.91 -10.16 -12.00
N PHE A 65 -0.92 -9.97 -13.33
CA PHE A 65 -1.95 -9.15 -13.98
C PHE A 65 -3.28 -9.88 -13.94
N ARG A 66 -4.32 -9.13 -13.56
CA ARG A 66 -5.69 -9.66 -13.54
C ARG A 66 -6.42 -9.17 -14.79
N PRO A 67 -7.08 -10.05 -15.56
CA PRO A 67 -7.85 -9.65 -16.75
C PRO A 67 -8.97 -8.63 -16.46
N THR A 68 -9.38 -8.55 -15.19
CA THR A 68 -10.38 -7.61 -14.67
C THR A 68 -9.72 -6.68 -13.66
N GLU A 69 -8.68 -5.96 -14.07
CA GLU A 69 -8.08 -4.94 -13.22
C GLU A 69 -9.05 -3.76 -13.13
N VAL A 70 -9.42 -3.36 -11.91
CA VAL A 70 -10.27 -2.19 -11.70
C VAL A 70 -9.33 -1.00 -11.65
N ASP A 71 -9.24 -0.26 -12.76
CA ASP A 71 -8.26 0.81 -12.95
C ASP A 71 -8.29 1.90 -11.86
N LEU A 72 -9.44 2.07 -11.19
CA LEU A 72 -9.60 3.13 -10.21
C LEU A 72 -10.76 2.86 -9.24
N LEU A 73 -10.43 2.58 -7.97
CA LEU A 73 -11.41 2.54 -6.88
C LEU A 73 -11.47 3.93 -6.21
N LEU A 74 -12.31 4.81 -6.72
CA LEU A 74 -12.64 6.09 -6.08
C LEU A 74 -13.86 5.92 -5.17
N GLY A 75 -13.63 5.70 -3.88
CA GLY A 75 -14.69 5.77 -2.88
C GLY A 75 -14.97 7.22 -2.48
N ASP A 76 -16.23 7.67 -2.54
CA ASP A 76 -16.67 8.98 -2.05
C ASP A 76 -17.18 8.87 -0.58
N PRO A 77 -16.41 9.34 0.42
CA PRO A 77 -16.79 9.27 1.83
C PRO A 77 -17.71 10.42 2.27
N SER A 78 -18.20 11.28 1.36
CA SER A 78 -18.96 12.49 1.71
C SER A 78 -20.19 12.22 2.60
N LYS A 79 -20.87 11.08 2.41
CA LYS A 79 -22.01 10.67 3.24
C LYS A 79 -21.60 10.29 4.66
N ALA A 80 -20.49 9.54 4.80
CA ALA A 80 -19.97 9.13 6.10
C ALA A 80 -19.49 10.33 6.93
N LYS A 81 -18.80 11.30 6.30
CA LYS A 81 -18.33 12.51 6.97
C LYS A 81 -19.49 13.37 7.50
N LYS A 82 -20.55 13.55 6.70
CA LYS A 82 -21.71 14.38 7.07
C LYS A 82 -22.58 13.73 8.16
N VAL A 83 -22.78 12.41 8.11
CA VAL A 83 -23.75 11.72 8.98
C VAL A 83 -23.10 11.17 10.25
N LEU A 84 -21.87 10.65 10.14
CA LEU A 84 -21.17 9.98 11.24
C LEU A 84 -20.04 10.84 11.85
N GLY A 85 -19.73 12.00 11.26
CA GLY A 85 -18.55 12.79 11.63
C GLY A 85 -17.24 12.04 11.39
N TRP A 86 -17.27 10.96 10.61
CA TRP A 86 -16.14 10.08 10.41
C TRP A 86 -15.17 10.67 9.37
N GLU A 87 -13.89 10.69 9.73
CA GLU A 87 -12.80 11.11 8.86
C GLU A 87 -11.62 10.16 9.08
N ALA A 88 -10.95 9.77 8.00
CA ALA A 88 -9.77 8.93 8.10
C ALA A 88 -8.66 9.70 8.83
N THR A 89 -8.17 9.15 9.93
CA THR A 89 -7.13 9.76 10.76
C THR A 89 -5.71 9.47 10.29
N THR A 90 -5.54 8.39 9.53
CA THR A 90 -4.24 7.91 9.07
C THR A 90 -4.11 8.20 7.58
N ASP A 91 -3.03 8.88 7.22
CA ASP A 91 -2.66 9.09 5.82
C ASP A 91 -1.85 7.90 5.28
N LEU A 92 -1.66 7.88 3.97
CA LEU A 92 -0.91 6.80 3.31
C LEU A 92 0.50 6.67 3.87
N ASP A 93 1.16 7.81 4.17
CA ASP A 93 2.53 7.82 4.66
C ASP A 93 2.64 7.19 6.05
N GLY A 94 1.70 7.51 6.95
CA GLY A 94 1.59 6.84 8.25
C GLY A 94 1.33 5.34 8.11
N LEU A 95 0.46 4.93 7.18
CA LEU A 95 0.19 3.52 6.93
C LEU A 95 1.42 2.77 6.41
N VAL A 96 2.12 3.32 5.41
CA VAL A 96 3.36 2.73 4.87
C VAL A 96 4.39 2.58 5.97
N LYS A 97 4.57 3.63 6.79
CA LYS A 97 5.51 3.61 7.91
C LYS A 97 5.19 2.48 8.89
N ASP A 98 3.94 2.38 9.34
CA ASP A 98 3.52 1.37 10.32
C ASP A 98 3.70 -0.06 9.78
N MET A 99 3.39 -0.28 8.50
CA MET A 99 3.60 -1.57 7.84
C MET A 99 5.10 -1.91 7.76
N MET A 100 5.93 -1.00 7.26
CA MET A 100 7.37 -1.22 7.11
C MET A 100 8.07 -1.41 8.46
N ASP A 101 7.73 -0.62 9.48
CA ASP A 101 8.30 -0.78 10.82
C ASP A 101 7.98 -2.17 11.40
N SER A 102 6.74 -2.64 11.21
CA SER A 102 6.33 -3.98 11.64
C SER A 102 7.07 -5.09 10.89
N ASP A 103 7.19 -4.98 9.57
CA ASP A 103 7.88 -5.97 8.74
C ASP A 103 9.39 -6.02 9.05
N LEU A 104 10.02 -4.86 9.24
CA LEU A 104 11.43 -4.77 9.64
C LEU A 104 11.66 -5.40 11.02
N ALA A 105 10.75 -5.19 11.97
CA ALA A 105 10.82 -5.83 13.28
C ALA A 105 10.69 -7.37 13.19
N MET A 106 9.85 -7.89 12.28
CA MET A 106 9.75 -9.33 12.02
C MET A 106 11.04 -9.88 11.41
N VAL A 107 11.59 -9.22 10.38
CA VAL A 107 12.83 -9.64 9.70
C VAL A 107 14.04 -9.58 10.64
N ARG A 108 14.09 -8.61 11.56
CA ARG A 108 15.13 -8.49 12.59
C ARG A 108 14.97 -9.50 13.74
N GLY A 109 13.91 -10.30 13.75
CA GLY A 109 13.63 -11.29 14.80
C GLY A 109 13.15 -10.70 16.11
N GLU A 110 12.66 -9.45 16.11
CA GLU A 110 12.24 -8.73 17.33
C GLU A 110 10.78 -9.06 17.71
N LYS A 111 9.97 -9.56 16.78
CA LYS A 111 8.64 -10.13 17.07
C LYS A 111 8.75 -11.65 17.17
N LYS A 112 8.75 -12.17 18.40
CA LYS A 112 8.44 -13.59 18.66
C LYS A 112 7.02 -13.87 18.16
N ASP A 113 6.94 -14.89 17.32
CA ASP A 113 5.75 -15.54 16.79
C ASP A 113 4.50 -15.33 17.65
N PHE A 114 3.46 -14.73 17.07
CA PHE A 114 2.11 -14.96 17.56
C PHE A 114 1.71 -16.37 17.12
N ASP A 115 2.15 -17.33 17.92
CA ASP A 115 1.86 -18.74 17.84
C ASP A 115 0.35 -18.97 17.66
N CYS A 116 -0.04 -19.43 16.47
CA CYS A 116 -1.40 -19.85 16.16
C CYS A 116 -1.65 -21.33 16.53
N SER A 117 -0.84 -21.91 17.43
CA SER A 117 -1.12 -23.19 18.08
C SER A 117 -1.85 -23.00 19.42
N ARG A 118 -3.09 -22.50 19.32
CA ARG A 118 -4.11 -22.75 20.34
C ARG A 118 -5.42 -23.15 19.67
N SER A 119 -5.46 -24.40 19.20
CA SER A 119 -6.69 -25.22 19.17
C SER A 119 -6.74 -26.07 20.44
#